data_AF-A0A8H8RC29-F1
#
_entry.id   AF-A0A8H8RC29-F1
#
_cell.length_a   1.000
_cell.length_b   1.000
_cell.length_c   1.000
_cell.angle_alpha   90.00
_cell.angle_beta   90.00
_cell.angle_gamma   90.00
#
_symmetry.space_group_name_H-M   'P 1'
#
loop_
_entity.id
_entity.type
_entity.pdbx_description
1 polymer ?
#
loop_
_entity_poly.entity_id
_entity_poly.type
_entity_poly.pdbx_seq_one_letter_code
_entity_poly.pdbx_strand_id
1 'polypeptide(L)'
;MLLLYQQPKKLLRFASILSIPIYATTQNSARLGPTCPELSLPFPSPSPSPKTLNGNETRKEVNGEDKNGMSMNVVEHIDKTAFSMWIPAISQHFEGDKAEIVIVGIESHICVTQTALDALGAGHRVYIVRIKSYYLTSPPFYYNT
;
A
#
# COMPACT_ATOMS: atom_id res chain seq x y z
N MET A 1 10.52 -19.72 -0.37
CA MET A 1 11.13 -18.99 -1.50
C MET A 1 10.29 -17.75 -1.77
N LEU A 2 10.80 -16.61 -1.32
CA LEU A 2 10.13 -15.32 -1.16
C LEU A 2 10.35 -14.49 -2.44
N LEU A 3 9.38 -14.39 -3.35
CA LEU A 3 9.52 -13.56 -4.55
C LEU A 3 8.46 -12.44 -4.69
N LEU A 4 7.46 -12.39 -3.81
CA LEU A 4 6.48 -11.29 -3.76
C LEU A 4 7.06 -9.99 -3.13
N TYR A 5 8.21 -10.07 -2.48
CA TYR A 5 8.61 -9.14 -1.43
C TYR A 5 9.70 -8.12 -1.82
N GLN A 6 10.54 -8.45 -2.81
CA GLN A 6 11.70 -7.60 -3.16
C GLN A 6 11.32 -6.35 -3.98
N GLN A 7 10.17 -6.38 -4.65
CA GLN A 7 9.72 -5.29 -5.52
C GLN A 7 9.23 -4.05 -4.74
N PRO A 8 8.33 -4.17 -3.74
CA PRO A 8 7.86 -2.99 -3.02
C PRO A 8 8.99 -2.25 -2.28
N LYS A 9 10.00 -2.94 -1.74
CA LYS A 9 11.15 -2.30 -1.09
C LYS A 9 11.94 -1.36 -1.99
N LYS A 10 12.20 -1.79 -3.24
CA LYS A 10 12.92 -0.96 -4.22
C LYS A 10 12.10 0.26 -4.60
N LEU A 11 10.78 0.09 -4.74
CA LEU A 11 9.88 1.19 -5.05
C LEU A 11 9.78 2.18 -3.88
N LEU A 12 9.66 1.71 -2.63
CA LEU A 12 9.63 2.55 -1.44
C LEU A 12 10.93 3.35 -1.29
N ARG A 13 12.09 2.71 -1.54
CA ARG A 13 13.38 3.40 -1.55
C ARG A 13 13.45 4.47 -2.64
N PHE A 14 12.98 4.16 -3.86
CA PHE A 14 12.91 5.12 -4.95
C PHE A 14 11.99 6.29 -4.65
N ALA A 15 10.79 6.03 -4.11
CA ALA A 15 9.85 7.05 -3.68
C ALA A 15 10.46 7.98 -2.62
N SER A 16 11.20 7.42 -1.65
CA SER A 16 11.91 8.20 -0.63
C SER A 16 12.99 9.11 -1.23
N ILE A 17 13.79 8.59 -2.17
CA ILE A 17 14.83 9.40 -2.86
C ILE A 17 14.20 10.56 -3.63
N LEU A 18 13.07 10.33 -4.29
CA LEU A 18 12.37 11.35 -5.06
C LEU A 18 11.39 12.21 -4.24
N SER A 19 11.35 12.03 -2.92
CA SER A 19 10.38 12.71 -2.03
C SER A 19 8.91 12.53 -2.46
N ILE A 20 8.59 11.41 -3.12
CA ILE A 20 7.23 11.06 -3.52
C ILE A 20 6.45 10.63 -2.27
N PRO A 21 5.24 11.17 -2.02
CA PRO A 21 4.43 10.79 -0.87
C PRO A 21 4.00 9.33 -0.95
N ILE A 22 4.17 8.60 0.16
CA ILE A 22 3.82 7.19 0.27
C ILE A 22 2.57 7.05 1.12
N TYR A 23 1.54 6.41 0.54
CA TYR A 23 0.30 6.02 1.22
C TYR A 23 0.24 4.50 1.29
N ALA A 24 0.04 3.97 2.49
CA ALA A 24 -0.02 2.53 2.73
C ALA A 24 -1.34 2.13 3.39
N THR A 25 -1.81 0.92 3.11
CA THR A 25 -2.94 0.35 3.85
C THR A 25 -2.70 -1.11 4.15
N THR A 26 -3.15 -1.57 5.31
CA THR A 26 -3.18 -2.98 5.70
C THR A 26 -4.61 -3.46 5.76
N GLN A 27 -4.91 -4.61 5.14
CA GLN A 27 -6.26 -5.15 5.16
C GLN A 27 -6.50 -5.91 6.47
N ASN A 28 -7.39 -5.44 7.33
CA ASN A 28 -7.82 -6.10 8.57
C ASN A 28 -6.67 -6.82 9.29
N SER A 29 -5.73 -6.04 9.81
CA SER A 29 -4.50 -6.53 10.45
C SER A 29 -4.77 -7.43 11.65
N ALA A 30 -5.90 -7.25 12.34
CA ALA A 30 -6.34 -8.14 13.42
C ALA A 30 -6.57 -9.58 12.95
N ARG A 31 -6.99 -9.78 11.68
CA ARG A 31 -7.26 -11.10 11.11
C ARG A 31 -6.16 -11.61 10.18
N LEU A 32 -5.55 -10.72 9.40
CA LEU A 32 -4.57 -11.07 8.35
C LEU A 32 -3.11 -10.85 8.79
N GLY A 33 -2.89 -10.25 9.95
CA GLY A 33 -1.58 -9.89 10.45
C GLY A 33 -1.14 -8.50 10.00
N PRO A 34 -0.03 -7.99 10.57
CA PRO A 34 0.49 -6.68 10.23
C PRO A 34 1.05 -6.66 8.80
N THR A 35 1.36 -5.47 8.31
CA THR A 35 2.18 -5.29 7.11
C THR A 35 3.50 -6.03 7.26
N CYS A 36 4.05 -6.49 6.13
CA CYS A 36 5.33 -7.18 6.08
C CYS A 36 6.41 -6.34 6.81
N PRO A 37 6.97 -6.79 7.95
CA PRO A 37 7.81 -5.97 8.84
C PRO A 37 8.98 -5.30 8.14
N GLU A 38 9.46 -5.90 7.07
CA GLU A 38 10.67 -5.47 6.43
C GLU A 38 10.45 -4.42 5.34
N LEU A 39 9.19 -4.08 5.04
CA LEU A 39 8.87 -2.81 4.37
C LEU A 39 9.21 -1.60 5.26
N SER A 40 9.49 -1.83 6.56
CA SER A 40 9.88 -0.80 7.54
C SER A 40 8.89 0.38 7.57
N LEU A 41 7.62 0.08 7.30
CA LEU A 41 6.54 1.05 7.39
C LEU A 41 6.16 1.23 8.87
N PRO A 42 5.75 2.44 9.28
CA PRO A 42 5.16 2.65 10.59
C PRO A 42 3.95 1.75 10.84
N PHE A 43 3.53 1.56 12.09
CA PHE A 43 2.33 0.77 12.35
C PHE A 43 1.08 1.44 11.76
N PRO A 44 0.14 0.67 11.18
CA PRO A 44 -1.09 1.23 10.65
C PRO A 44 -1.95 1.79 11.79
N SER A 45 -2.48 2.99 11.60
CA SER A 45 -3.53 3.52 12.46
C SER A 45 -4.89 2.88 12.10
N PRO A 46 -5.79 2.69 13.06
CA PRO A 46 -7.09 2.07 12.78
C PRO A 46 -7.91 2.94 11.81
N SER A 47 -8.55 2.37 10.79
CA SER A 47 -9.46 3.15 9.95
C SER A 47 -10.57 3.74 10.79
N PRO A 48 -10.89 5.04 10.65
CA PRO A 48 -12.14 5.56 11.20
C PRO A 48 -13.29 4.79 10.56
N SER A 49 -14.06 4.10 11.38
CA SER A 49 -15.33 3.50 10.94
C SER A 49 -16.24 4.60 10.35
N PRO A 50 -17.25 4.27 9.51
CA PRO A 50 -18.07 5.26 8.78
C PRO A 50 -18.92 6.24 9.63
N LYS A 51 -18.64 6.40 10.93
CA LYS A 51 -19.32 7.35 11.80
C LYS A 51 -18.27 8.22 12.50
N THR A 52 -18.35 9.51 12.19
CA THR A 52 -17.71 10.65 12.87
C THR A 52 -16.33 11.04 12.36
N LEU A 53 -16.31 11.79 11.24
CA LEU A 53 -15.27 12.77 10.96
C LEU A 53 -15.54 14.00 11.83
N ASN A 54 -15.06 14.00 13.07
CA ASN A 54 -14.89 15.24 13.82
C ASN A 54 -13.43 15.64 13.66
N GLY A 55 -13.19 16.71 12.91
CA GLY A 55 -11.86 17.19 12.61
C GLY A 55 -11.15 17.70 13.86
N ASN A 56 -10.08 17.01 14.26
CA ASN A 56 -8.90 17.56 14.95
C ASN A 56 -7.85 16.46 15.22
N GLU A 57 -7.41 15.73 14.20
CA GLU A 57 -6.30 14.79 14.38
C GLU A 57 -5.00 15.43 13.87
N THR A 58 -4.23 15.92 14.84
CA THR A 58 -2.93 16.57 14.69
C THR A 58 -2.02 15.79 13.74
N ARG A 59 -1.52 16.48 12.69
CA ARG A 59 -0.47 16.04 11.77
C ARG A 59 0.63 15.30 12.52
N LYS A 60 0.68 13.98 12.38
CA LYS A 60 1.85 13.17 12.75
C LYS A 60 2.47 12.67 11.47
N GLU A 61 3.53 13.35 11.03
CA GLU A 61 4.51 12.73 10.14
C GLU A 61 5.06 11.51 10.87
N VAL A 62 4.70 10.32 10.40
CA VAL A 62 5.15 9.09 11.05
C VAL A 62 6.48 8.71 10.41
N ASN A 63 7.55 9.29 10.93
CA ASN A 63 8.91 9.01 10.48
C ASN A 63 9.28 7.56 10.86
N GLY A 64 9.09 6.64 9.92
CA GLY A 64 9.66 5.31 9.98
C GLY A 64 11.13 5.38 9.58
N GLU A 65 12.04 5.20 10.54
CA GLU A 65 13.46 5.04 10.26
C GLU A 65 13.71 3.63 9.71
N ASP A 66 14.28 3.53 8.52
CA ASP A 66 14.88 2.28 8.07
C ASP A 66 16.21 2.03 8.82
N LYS A 67 16.69 0.79 8.81
CA LYS A 67 17.93 0.39 9.52
C LYS A 67 19.20 0.98 8.88
N ASN A 68 19.06 1.81 7.84
CA ASN A 68 20.11 2.44 7.06
C ASN A 68 20.09 3.99 7.18
N GLY A 69 19.21 4.58 7.99
CA GLY A 69 19.12 6.03 8.19
C GLY A 69 18.43 6.81 7.06
N MET A 70 17.65 6.15 6.21
CA MET A 70 16.85 6.79 5.16
C MET A 70 15.44 7.10 5.70
N SER A 71 15.06 8.38 5.71
CA SER A 71 13.72 8.83 6.08
C SER A 71 12.72 8.52 4.95
N MET A 72 11.74 7.65 5.20
CA MET A 72 10.64 7.41 4.26
C MET A 72 9.56 8.51 4.41
N ASN A 73 9.09 9.06 3.29
CA ASN A 73 7.98 10.02 3.28
C ASN A 73 6.62 9.29 3.33
N VAL A 74 6.37 8.54 4.41
CA VAL A 74 5.06 7.90 4.65
C VAL A 74 4.10 8.93 5.22
N VAL A 75 3.18 9.37 4.38
CA VAL A 75 2.16 10.36 4.77
C VAL A 75 1.10 9.70 5.63
N GLU A 76 0.66 8.50 5.23
CA GLU A 76 -0.41 7.80 5.92
C GLU A 76 -0.28 6.28 5.81
N HIS A 77 -0.58 5.60 6.91
CA HIS A 77 -0.71 4.15 6.95
C HIS A 77 -1.94 3.74 7.75
N ILE A 78 -2.93 3.15 7.07
CA ILE A 78 -4.25 2.85 7.65
C ILE A 78 -4.57 1.36 7.62
N ASP A 79 -5.12 0.82 8.71
CA ASP A 79 -5.77 -0.48 8.72
C ASP A 79 -7.17 -0.36 8.14
N LYS A 80 -7.47 -1.03 7.03
CA LYS A 80 -8.74 -0.93 6.31
C LYS A 80 -9.54 -2.23 6.31
N THR A 81 -10.85 -2.09 6.28
CA THR A 81 -11.80 -3.19 6.05
C THR A 81 -12.32 -3.21 4.62
N ALA A 82 -12.37 -2.06 3.94
CA ALA A 82 -12.73 -1.94 2.53
C ALA A 82 -11.63 -2.52 1.62
N PHE A 83 -12.03 -3.07 0.46
CA PHE A 83 -11.06 -3.58 -0.52
C PHE A 83 -10.28 -2.47 -1.21
N SER A 84 -10.93 -1.37 -1.59
CA SER A 84 -10.27 -0.19 -2.14
C SER A 84 -9.42 0.54 -1.09
N MET A 85 -8.27 1.08 -1.49
CA MET A 85 -7.52 2.05 -0.69
C MET A 85 -8.12 3.46 -0.77
N TRP A 86 -9.10 3.69 -1.66
CA TRP A 86 -9.75 4.99 -1.86
C TRP A 86 -10.78 5.29 -0.75
N ILE A 87 -10.33 5.22 0.50
CA ILE A 87 -11.10 5.56 1.70
C ILE A 87 -10.88 7.03 2.07
N PRO A 88 -11.79 7.67 2.84
CA PRO A 88 -11.69 9.10 3.18
C PRO A 88 -10.33 9.54 3.72
N ALA A 89 -9.72 8.69 4.57
CA ALA A 89 -8.39 8.90 5.12
C ALA A 89 -7.34 9.18 4.03
N ILE A 90 -7.38 8.40 2.93
CA ILE A 90 -6.44 8.52 1.80
C ILE A 90 -6.94 9.55 0.79
N SER A 91 -8.22 9.53 0.42
CA SER A 91 -8.76 10.33 -0.68
C SER A 91 -8.73 11.84 -0.40
N GLN A 92 -8.83 12.25 0.86
CA GLN A 92 -8.71 13.67 1.26
C GLN A 92 -7.36 14.29 0.83
N HIS A 93 -6.31 13.47 0.69
CA HIS A 93 -5.00 13.94 0.23
C HIS A 93 -4.92 14.23 -1.27
N PHE A 94 -5.97 13.89 -2.02
CA PHE A 94 -6.06 14.07 -3.46
C PHE A 94 -7.14 15.11 -3.86
N GLU A 95 -7.63 15.89 -2.89
CA GLU A 95 -8.53 17.01 -3.13
C GLU A 95 -7.76 18.15 -3.83
N GLY A 96 -7.93 18.27 -5.14
CA GLY A 96 -7.27 19.29 -5.94
C GLY A 96 -7.01 18.86 -7.39
N ASP A 97 -5.80 19.14 -7.87
CA ASP A 97 -5.41 18.81 -9.24
C ASP A 97 -5.29 17.29 -9.46
N LYS A 98 -5.50 16.88 -10.71
CA LYS A 98 -5.38 15.48 -11.13
C LYS A 98 -3.96 14.97 -10.90
N ALA A 99 -3.79 14.15 -9.87
CA ALA A 99 -2.55 13.44 -9.57
C ALA A 99 -2.24 12.27 -10.54
N GLU A 100 -0.96 11.90 -10.57
CA GLU A 100 -0.45 10.65 -11.15
C GLU A 100 -0.14 9.68 -10.01
N ILE A 101 -0.84 8.54 -9.99
CA ILE A 101 -0.86 7.62 -8.86
C ILE A 101 -0.23 6.29 -9.28
N VAL A 102 0.80 5.87 -8.55
CA VAL A 102 1.44 4.56 -8.73
C VAL A 102 0.89 3.60 -7.68
N ILE A 103 0.25 2.52 -8.11
CA ILE A 103 -0.32 1.50 -7.22
C ILE A 103 0.56 0.24 -7.27
N VAL A 104 0.94 -0.24 -6.09
CA VAL A 104 1.61 -1.52 -5.87
C VAL A 104 0.94 -2.21 -4.68
N GLY A 105 0.73 -3.53 -4.75
CA GLY A 105 0.17 -4.26 -3.62
C GLY A 105 -0.47 -5.58 -4.01
N ILE A 106 -1.12 -6.18 -3.02
CA ILE A 106 -1.92 -7.40 -3.17
C ILE A 106 -3.38 -7.15 -2.72
N GLU A 107 -4.38 -7.85 -3.27
CA GLU A 107 -4.27 -8.75 -4.41
C GLU A 107 -4.75 -8.07 -5.70
N SER A 108 -4.06 -8.35 -6.81
CA SER A 108 -4.17 -7.59 -8.07
C SER A 108 -5.61 -7.44 -8.56
N HIS A 109 -6.42 -8.47 -8.37
CA HIS A 109 -7.78 -8.58 -8.93
C HIS A 109 -8.89 -8.05 -8.00
N ILE A 110 -8.56 -7.71 -6.75
CA ILE A 110 -9.55 -7.19 -5.77
C ILE A 110 -9.10 -5.79 -5.34
N CYS A 111 -8.16 -5.72 -4.38
CA CYS A 111 -7.77 -4.46 -3.76
C CYS A 111 -7.14 -3.49 -4.77
N VAL A 112 -6.21 -3.98 -5.60
CA VAL A 112 -5.53 -3.13 -6.59
C VAL A 112 -6.50 -2.66 -7.68
N THR A 113 -7.34 -3.58 -8.20
CA THR A 113 -8.32 -3.23 -9.24
C THR A 113 -9.34 -2.24 -8.72
N GLN A 114 -9.93 -2.46 -7.55
CA GLN A 114 -10.93 -1.53 -6.99
C GLN A 114 -10.32 -0.15 -6.70
N THR A 115 -9.11 -0.11 -6.12
CA THR A 115 -8.41 1.17 -5.91
C THR A 115 -8.14 1.90 -7.22
N ALA A 116 -7.71 1.18 -8.26
CA ALA A 116 -7.45 1.78 -9.56
C ALA A 116 -8.74 2.35 -10.19
N LEU A 117 -9.85 1.62 -10.11
CA LEU A 117 -11.14 2.07 -10.62
C LEU A 117 -11.64 3.32 -9.88
N ASP A 118 -11.54 3.35 -8.55
CA ASP A 118 -11.99 4.51 -7.77
C ASP A 118 -11.12 5.74 -8.04
N ALA A 119 -9.79 5.59 -8.12
CA ALA A 119 -8.88 6.66 -8.45
C ALA A 119 -9.08 7.20 -9.89
N LEU A 120 -9.34 6.30 -10.85
CA LEU A 120 -9.71 6.69 -12.22
C LEU A 120 -11.06 7.41 -12.25
N GLY A 121 -12.04 6.94 -11.46
CA GLY A 121 -13.35 7.56 -11.30
C GLY A 121 -13.28 8.98 -10.71
N ALA A 122 -12.31 9.22 -9.82
CA ALA A 122 -11.97 10.53 -9.29
C ALA A 122 -11.17 11.42 -10.29
N GLY A 123 -10.82 10.90 -11.48
CA GLY A 123 -10.19 11.65 -12.56
C GLY A 123 -8.66 11.66 -12.54
N HIS A 124 -8.01 10.84 -11.70
CA HIS A 124 -6.57 10.71 -11.63
C HIS A 124 -6.01 9.81 -12.75
N ARG A 125 -4.71 9.94 -13.03
CA ARG A 125 -4.00 8.97 -13.87
C ARG A 125 -3.40 7.89 -12.99
N VAL A 126 -3.61 6.62 -13.35
CA VAL A 126 -3.20 5.48 -12.52
C VAL A 126 -2.21 4.60 -13.27
N TYR A 127 -1.10 4.26 -12.61
CA TYR A 127 -0.06 3.36 -13.08
C TYR A 127 0.04 2.17 -12.14
N ILE A 128 -0.12 0.95 -12.65
CA ILE A 128 -0.07 -0.27 -11.84
C ILE A 128 1.31 -0.91 -11.98
N VAL A 129 2.02 -1.04 -10.86
CA VAL A 129 3.28 -1.80 -10.80
C VAL A 129 2.94 -3.25 -10.50
N ARG A 130 3.07 -4.09 -11.53
CA ARG A 130 2.85 -5.53 -11.39
C ARG A 130 3.88 -6.13 -10.44
N ILE A 131 3.38 -6.73 -9.36
CA ILE A 131 4.16 -7.67 -8.57
C ILE A 131 4.17 -9.04 -9.26
N LYS A 132 5.35 -9.65 -9.38
CA LYS A 132 5.47 -11.00 -9.93
C LYS A 132 5.13 -12.02 -8.84
N SER A 133 3.98 -12.66 -8.97
CA SER A 133 3.73 -13.92 -8.27
C SER A 133 4.44 -15.03 -9.03
N TYR A 134 5.61 -15.44 -8.54
CA TYR A 134 6.23 -16.68 -8.99
C TYR A 134 5.56 -17.82 -8.21
N TYR A 135 4.51 -18.39 -8.80
CA TYR A 135 4.08 -19.72 -8.40
C TYR A 135 5.19 -20.71 -8.75
N LEU A 136 5.43 -21.66 -7.85
CA LEU A 136 6.30 -22.80 -8.03
C LEU A 136 6.05 -23.43 -9.40
N THR A 137 6.93 -23.24 -10.37
CA THR A 137 7.20 -24.32 -11.32
C THR A 137 8.02 -25.33 -10.54
N SER A 138 7.34 -26.16 -9.74
CA SER A 138 7.95 -27.42 -9.30
C SER A 138 8.41 -28.18 -10.56
N PRO A 139 9.58 -28.84 -10.55
CA PRO A 139 9.95 -29.75 -11.64
C PRO A 139 8.82 -30.79 -11.84
N PRO A 140 8.64 -31.33 -13.05
CA PRO A 140 7.55 -32.26 -13.33
C PRO A 140 7.59 -33.41 -12.30
N PHE A 141 6.45 -33.69 -11.68
CA PHE A 141 6.25 -34.89 -10.89
C PHE A 141 6.56 -36.10 -11.77
N TYR A 142 7.70 -36.74 -11.55
CA TYR A 142 7.95 -38.06 -12.10
C TYR A 142 7.10 -39.05 -11.30
N TYR A 143 6.04 -39.56 -11.92
CA TYR A 143 5.39 -40.77 -11.45
C TYR A 143 6.35 -41.93 -11.72
N ASN A 144 6.79 -42.61 -10.67
CA ASN A 144 7.45 -43.90 -10.80
C ASN A 144 6.34 -44.96 -10.93
N THR A 145 6.24 -45.58 -12.10
CA THR A 145 5.52 -46.85 -12.30
C THR A 145 6.43 -48.01 -11.98
#